data_AF-A0A519XUJ3-F1
#
_entry.id   AF-A0A519XUJ3-F1
#
_cell.length_a   1.000
_cell.length_b   1.000
_cell.length_c   1.000
_cell.angle_alpha   90.00
_cell.angle_beta   90.00
_cell.angle_gamma   90.00
#
_symmetry.space_group_name_H-M   'P 1'
#
loop_
_entity.id
_entity.type
_entity.pdbx_description
1 polymer ?
#
loop_
_entity_poly.entity_id
_entity_poly.type
_entity_poly.pdbx_seq_one_letter_code
_entity_poly.pdbx_strand_id
1 'polypeptide(L)'
;MMYKLSRCQWAHLGDPAVWRLLGAVLVLLVSASGLRAQALKPGFDKAEYLELLRLHARMGGDSLYWAGVPRPRQFTLAYRSPVVGLDNRWDLWTKAGPQPQIVISIRGTTKAQESWLENLYAAMLPATGELQLSPTRKFAYRLATNPQAAVHAGWLLGMAFQAEGILHKLDSCYRRGTRDVLIMGHSQVWGRRYNRS
;
A
#
# COMPACT_ATOMS: atom_id res chain seq x y z
N MET A 1 3.68 -73.86 -24.29
CA MET A 1 5.12 -73.69 -23.97
C MET A 1 5.50 -72.23 -24.20
N MET A 2 5.83 -71.53 -23.11
CA MET A 2 6.57 -70.25 -22.97
C MET A 2 6.36 -69.10 -23.96
N TYR A 3 5.66 -68.05 -23.50
CA TYR A 3 5.88 -66.68 -23.95
C TYR A 3 7.11 -66.10 -23.26
N LYS A 4 8.07 -65.61 -24.05
CA LYS A 4 9.31 -64.98 -23.60
C LYS A 4 9.03 -63.50 -23.31
N LEU A 5 9.02 -63.11 -22.03
CA LEU A 5 8.98 -61.70 -21.61
C LEU A 5 10.34 -61.05 -21.92
N SER A 6 10.36 -60.15 -22.91
CA SER A 6 11.53 -59.31 -23.20
C SER A 6 11.73 -58.29 -22.10
N ARG A 7 12.86 -58.41 -21.40
CA ARG A 7 13.36 -57.40 -20.46
C ARG A 7 13.76 -56.12 -21.21
N CYS A 8 13.70 -55.01 -20.47
CA CYS A 8 14.35 -53.72 -20.70
C CYS A 8 13.63 -52.67 -21.55
N GLN A 9 12.77 -51.89 -20.88
CA GLN A 9 12.52 -50.46 -21.17
C GLN A 9 13.19 -49.52 -20.14
N TRP A 10 14.28 -49.94 -19.49
CA TRP A 10 14.96 -49.16 -18.43
C TRP A 10 16.29 -48.51 -18.87
N ALA A 11 16.59 -48.45 -20.18
CA ALA A 11 17.92 -48.02 -20.67
C ALA A 11 18.20 -46.51 -20.57
N HIS A 12 17.19 -45.66 -20.37
CA HIS A 12 17.37 -44.20 -20.29
C HIS A 12 17.69 -43.66 -18.89
N LEU A 13 17.71 -44.51 -17.86
CA LEU A 13 17.97 -44.10 -16.46
C LEU A 13 19.45 -44.19 -16.05
N GLY A 14 20.33 -44.67 -16.93
CA GLY A 14 21.77 -44.82 -16.66
C GLY A 14 22.67 -43.73 -17.24
N ASP A 15 22.13 -42.76 -17.97
CA ASP A 15 22.93 -41.73 -18.62
C ASP A 15 23.43 -40.68 -17.60
N PRO A 16 24.75 -40.55 -17.37
CA PRO A 16 25.30 -39.56 -16.45
C PRO A 16 24.97 -38.11 -16.84
N ALA A 17 24.66 -37.83 -18.11
CA ALA A 17 24.19 -36.52 -18.56
C ALA A 17 22.79 -36.19 -17.99
N VAL A 18 21.89 -37.18 -17.92
CA VAL A 18 20.56 -37.02 -17.32
C VAL A 18 20.67 -36.73 -15.83
N TRP A 19 21.56 -37.42 -15.12
CA TRP A 19 21.82 -37.16 -13.69
C TRP A 19 22.46 -35.80 -13.43
N ARG A 20 23.35 -35.34 -14.32
CA ARG A 20 23.92 -33.98 -14.26
C ARG A 20 22.87 -32.90 -14.52
N LEU A 21 21.98 -33.10 -15.49
CA LEU A 21 20.88 -32.18 -15.80
C LEU A 21 19.86 -32.15 -14.65
N LEU A 22 19.45 -33.30 -14.13
CA LEU A 22 18.55 -33.40 -12.98
C LEU A 22 19.17 -32.76 -11.73
N GLY A 23 20.47 -32.98 -11.49
CA GLY A 23 21.21 -32.34 -10.41
C GLY A 23 21.27 -30.82 -10.57
N ALA A 24 21.55 -30.31 -11.78
CA ALA A 24 21.57 -28.88 -12.06
C ALA A 24 20.18 -28.23 -11.89
N VAL A 25 19.12 -28.89 -12.36
CA VAL A 25 17.73 -28.44 -12.17
C VAL A 25 17.37 -28.41 -10.68
N LEU A 26 17.74 -29.44 -9.92
CA LEU A 26 17.49 -29.49 -8.47
C LEU A 26 18.24 -28.37 -7.74
N VAL A 27 19.50 -28.08 -8.10
CA VAL A 27 20.27 -26.96 -7.55
C VAL A 27 19.61 -25.62 -7.87
N LEU A 28 19.13 -25.41 -9.10
CA LEU A 28 18.39 -24.20 -9.50
C LEU A 28 17.08 -24.03 -8.72
N LEU A 29 16.33 -25.10 -8.50
CA LEU A 29 15.07 -25.09 -7.74
C LEU A 29 15.30 -24.80 -6.24
N VAL A 30 16.35 -25.38 -5.64
CA VAL A 30 16.72 -25.09 -4.25
C VAL A 30 17.21 -23.65 -4.09
N SER A 31 17.93 -23.11 -5.08
CA SER A 31 18.40 -21.71 -5.09
C SER A 31 17.26 -20.68 -5.20
N ALA A 32 16.17 -21.02 -5.89
CA ALA A 32 15.02 -20.14 -6.07
C ALA A 32 14.15 -19.98 -4.81
N SER A 33 14.29 -20.88 -3.83
CA SER A 33 13.43 -20.95 -2.64
C SER A 33 13.74 -19.87 -1.58
N GLY A 34 14.85 -19.13 -1.73
CA GLY A 34 15.34 -18.15 -0.75
C GLY A 34 14.95 -16.69 -0.99
N LEU A 35 14.29 -16.36 -2.09
CA LEU A 35 13.93 -14.97 -2.42
C LEU A 35 12.65 -14.54 -1.71
N ARG A 36 12.75 -14.23 -0.41
CA ARG A 36 11.71 -13.45 0.27
C ARG A 36 11.81 -12.00 -0.19
N ALA A 37 11.04 -11.67 -1.23
CA ALA A 37 11.02 -10.34 -1.83
C ALA A 37 10.24 -9.29 -0.99
N GLN A 38 9.44 -9.73 -0.01
CA GLN A 38 8.58 -8.86 0.80
C GLN A 38 9.11 -8.77 2.23
N ALA A 39 9.39 -7.55 2.70
CA ALA A 39 9.78 -7.25 4.07
C ALA A 39 8.58 -7.21 5.02
N LEU A 40 7.41 -6.83 4.48
CA LEU A 40 6.17 -6.77 5.23
C LEU A 40 5.75 -8.16 5.70
N LYS A 41 5.44 -8.26 6.99
CA LYS A 41 4.94 -9.49 7.59
C LYS A 41 3.42 -9.54 7.45
N PRO A 42 2.84 -10.73 7.22
CA PRO A 42 1.40 -10.87 7.27
C PRO A 42 0.88 -10.65 8.70
N GLY A 43 -0.32 -10.09 8.82
CA GLY A 43 -0.97 -9.82 10.10
C GLY A 43 -0.56 -8.48 10.73
N PHE A 44 -1.04 -8.25 11.94
CA PHE A 44 -0.77 -7.02 12.69
C PHE A 44 0.60 -7.07 13.38
N ASP A 45 1.45 -6.08 13.13
CA ASP A 45 2.69 -5.86 13.87
C ASP A 45 2.61 -4.57 14.70
N LYS A 46 2.74 -4.71 16.02
CA LYS A 46 2.64 -3.58 16.96
C LYS A 46 3.74 -2.53 16.73
N ALA A 47 4.95 -2.96 16.38
CA ALA A 47 6.06 -2.04 16.17
C ALA A 47 5.91 -1.27 14.86
N GLU A 48 5.44 -1.93 13.80
CA GLU A 48 5.06 -1.30 12.53
C GLU A 48 3.96 -0.26 12.77
N TYR A 49 2.87 -0.65 13.45
CA TYR A 49 1.77 0.28 13.70
C TYR A 49 2.18 1.48 14.56
N LEU A 50 3.01 1.27 15.60
CA LEU A 50 3.55 2.38 16.40
C LEU A 50 4.44 3.31 15.57
N GLU A 51 5.21 2.75 14.64
CA GLU A 51 6.01 3.54 13.71
C GLU A 51 5.11 4.37 12.79
N LEU A 52 4.08 3.76 12.20
CA LEU A 52 3.05 4.43 11.40
C LEU A 52 2.41 5.60 12.16
N LEU A 53 2.02 5.40 13.42
CA LEU A 53 1.47 6.49 14.25
C LEU A 53 2.45 7.66 14.44
N ARG A 54 3.76 7.38 14.60
CA ARG A 54 4.79 8.45 14.71
C ARG A 54 4.92 9.27 13.43
N LEU A 55 4.79 8.62 12.27
CA LEU A 55 4.81 9.25 10.94
C LEU A 55 3.61 10.18 10.80
N HIS A 56 2.41 9.64 11.08
CA HIS A 56 1.16 10.38 10.94
C HIS A 56 1.05 11.55 11.92
N ALA A 57 1.63 11.45 13.12
CA ALA A 57 1.69 12.56 14.06
C ALA A 57 2.38 13.81 13.45
N ARG A 58 3.26 13.64 12.44
CA ARG A 58 3.93 14.75 11.72
C ARG A 58 3.05 15.41 10.67
N MET A 59 1.85 14.89 10.44
CA MET A 59 0.85 15.47 9.56
C MET A 59 0.21 16.72 10.17
N GLY A 60 0.02 16.76 11.50
CA GLY A 60 -0.40 17.96 12.21
C GLY A 60 0.71 19.00 12.20
N GLY A 61 0.49 20.15 11.54
CA GLY A 61 1.48 21.23 11.44
C GLY A 61 1.83 21.86 12.80
N ASP A 62 0.92 21.79 13.77
CA ASP A 62 1.10 22.41 15.08
C ASP A 62 1.81 21.46 16.07
N SER A 63 2.81 21.99 16.78
CA SER A 63 3.62 21.26 17.76
C SER A 63 2.81 20.58 18.86
N LEU A 64 1.63 21.11 19.16
CA LEU A 64 0.67 20.56 20.12
C LEU A 64 0.15 19.17 19.73
N TYR A 65 0.08 18.86 18.43
CA TYR A 65 -0.50 17.60 17.94
C TYR A 65 0.45 16.40 18.09
N TRP A 66 1.76 16.67 18.18
CA TRP A 66 2.80 15.64 18.34
C TRP A 66 3.68 15.86 19.57
N ALA A 67 3.31 16.78 20.46
CA ALA A 67 4.01 17.01 21.72
C ALA A 67 4.08 15.70 22.52
N GLY A 68 5.30 15.20 22.76
CA GLY A 68 5.54 13.93 23.45
C GLY A 68 5.49 12.68 22.56
N VAL A 69 5.10 12.80 21.28
CA VAL A 69 5.20 11.68 20.32
C VAL A 69 6.65 11.63 19.81
N PRO A 70 7.34 10.48 19.90
CA PRO A 70 8.68 10.34 19.31
C PRO A 70 8.67 10.54 17.79
N ARG A 71 9.80 10.98 17.23
CA ARG A 71 9.99 10.99 15.78
C ARG A 71 10.00 9.56 15.24
N PRO A 72 9.54 9.34 13.99
CA PRO A 72 9.76 8.06 13.32
C PRO A 72 11.26 7.76 13.26
N ARG A 73 11.60 6.49 13.43
CA ARG A 73 12.98 5.99 13.49
C ARG A 73 13.41 5.31 12.19
N GLN A 74 12.46 4.75 11.43
CA GLN A 74 12.74 3.91 10.28
C GLN A 74 12.46 4.59 8.94
N PHE A 75 11.58 5.59 8.92
CA PHE A 75 11.21 6.27 7.68
C PHE A 75 11.55 7.76 7.72
N THR A 76 11.87 8.28 6.54
CA THR A 76 12.10 9.70 6.27
C THR A 76 11.02 10.24 5.34
N LEU A 77 10.59 11.48 5.60
CA LEU A 77 9.62 12.17 4.76
C LEU A 77 10.26 12.47 3.40
N ALA A 78 9.74 11.87 2.34
CA ALA A 78 10.24 12.05 0.98
C ALA A 78 9.44 13.10 0.20
N TYR A 79 8.14 13.23 0.48
CA TYR A 79 7.27 14.18 -0.20
C TYR A 79 6.04 14.50 0.66
N ARG A 80 5.55 15.73 0.55
CA ARG A 80 4.27 16.17 1.10
C ARG A 80 3.49 16.85 -0.02
N SER A 81 2.25 16.43 -0.23
CA SER A 81 1.40 17.03 -1.25
C SER A 81 1.01 18.46 -0.88
N PRO A 82 0.71 19.32 -1.87
CA PRO A 82 -0.11 20.49 -1.60
C PRO A 82 -1.47 20.06 -1.03
N VAL A 83 -2.15 21.02 -0.41
CA VAL A 83 -3.55 20.86 -0.02
C VAL A 83 -4.41 20.87 -1.28
N VAL A 84 -5.29 19.88 -1.44
CA VAL A 84 -6.16 19.75 -2.63
C VAL A 84 -7.59 19.40 -2.22
N GLY A 85 -8.57 19.84 -3.01
CA GLY A 85 -9.99 19.55 -2.78
C GLY A 85 -10.45 20.01 -1.39
N LEU A 86 -11.09 19.11 -0.65
CA LEU A 86 -11.75 19.35 0.65
C LEU A 86 -10.76 19.41 1.82
N ASP A 87 -9.71 20.21 1.68
CA ASP A 87 -8.56 20.26 2.59
C ASP A 87 -7.92 18.87 2.78
N ASN A 88 -7.74 18.14 1.68
CA ASN A 88 -7.03 16.88 1.67
C ASN A 88 -5.53 17.08 1.45
N ARG A 89 -4.70 16.25 2.10
CA ARG A 89 -3.25 16.22 1.93
C ARG A 89 -2.74 14.83 2.23
N TRP A 90 -1.60 14.47 1.64
CA TRP A 90 -0.94 13.22 1.97
C TRP A 90 0.59 13.40 1.99
N ASP A 91 1.24 12.50 2.71
CA ASP A 91 2.70 12.41 2.82
C ASP A 91 3.19 11.08 2.28
N LEU A 92 4.33 11.12 1.59
CA LEU A 92 5.11 9.96 1.21
C LEU A 92 6.30 9.83 2.16
N TRP A 93 6.37 8.71 2.86
CA TRP A 93 7.51 8.33 3.67
C TRP A 93 8.26 7.17 3.01
N THR A 94 9.58 7.15 3.16
CA THR A 94 10.45 6.13 2.56
C THR A 94 11.35 5.53 3.62
N LYS A 95 11.56 4.22 3.54
CA LYS A 95 12.56 3.48 4.32
C LYS A 95 13.52 2.85 3.33
N ALA A 96 14.75 3.34 3.33
CA ALA A 96 15.83 2.79 2.53
C ALA A 96 16.36 1.49 3.15
N GLY A 97 16.99 0.67 2.32
CA GLY A 97 17.61 -0.59 2.75
C GLY A 97 17.53 -1.66 1.66
N PRO A 98 17.97 -2.90 1.97
CA PRO A 98 17.92 -4.02 1.04
C PRO A 98 16.50 -4.34 0.53
N GLN A 99 15.49 -4.02 1.35
CA GLN A 99 14.07 -4.15 1.00
C GLN A 99 13.40 -2.79 1.28
N PRO A 100 13.39 -1.88 0.29
CA PRO A 100 12.86 -0.54 0.48
C PRO A 100 11.34 -0.60 0.65
N GLN A 101 10.84 0.24 1.56
CA GLN A 101 9.40 0.35 1.85
C GLN A 101 8.94 1.80 1.71
N ILE A 102 7.67 1.99 1.38
CA ILE A 102 7.02 3.31 1.40
C ILE A 102 5.75 3.30 2.23
N VAL A 103 5.44 4.46 2.79
CA VAL A 103 4.15 4.72 3.45
C VAL A 103 3.48 5.91 2.77
N ILE A 104 2.24 5.71 2.34
CA ILE A 104 1.33 6.79 1.94
C ILE A 104 0.48 7.10 3.17
N SER A 105 0.73 8.23 3.81
CA SER A 105 -0.07 8.72 4.94
C SER A 105 -1.06 9.77 4.44
N ILE A 106 -2.36 9.52 4.58
CA ILE A 106 -3.44 10.41 4.13
C ILE A 106 -3.99 11.17 5.33
N ARG A 107 -4.11 12.50 5.20
CA ARG A 107 -4.66 13.38 6.24
C ARG A 107 -6.16 13.15 6.39
N GLY A 108 -6.63 13.05 7.63
CA GLY A 108 -8.05 13.07 7.95
C GLY A 108 -8.65 14.48 8.02
N THR A 109 -9.89 14.59 8.50
CA THR A 109 -10.66 15.85 8.66
C THR A 109 -9.88 16.91 9.41
N THR A 110 -9.88 18.16 8.93
CA THR A 110 -9.23 19.29 9.62
C THR A 110 -10.25 20.15 10.35
N LYS A 111 -9.83 21.29 10.92
CA LYS A 111 -10.73 22.27 11.54
C LYS A 111 -11.54 23.07 10.50
N ALA A 112 -11.17 23.01 9.23
CA ALA A 112 -11.86 23.70 8.15
C ALA A 112 -13.23 23.07 7.89
N GLN A 113 -14.26 23.92 7.75
CA GLN A 113 -15.65 23.50 7.51
C GLN A 113 -15.78 22.76 6.18
N GLU A 114 -14.88 23.03 5.24
CA GLU A 114 -14.74 22.36 3.95
C GLU A 114 -14.35 20.88 4.09
N SER A 115 -13.55 20.52 5.10
CA SER A 115 -13.20 19.11 5.38
C SER A 115 -14.38 18.29 5.92
N TRP A 116 -15.43 18.96 6.39
CA TRP A 116 -16.70 18.33 6.79
C TRP A 116 -17.65 18.11 5.62
N LEU A 117 -17.44 18.76 4.47
CA LEU A 117 -18.31 18.57 3.30
C LEU A 117 -18.27 17.14 2.77
N GLU A 118 -17.17 16.41 3.01
CA GLU A 118 -17.12 14.97 2.73
C GLU A 118 -18.19 14.20 3.50
N ASN A 119 -18.47 14.57 4.76
CA ASN A 119 -19.51 13.92 5.56
C ASN A 119 -20.93 14.37 5.14
N LEU A 120 -21.05 15.54 4.51
CA LEU A 120 -22.34 16.08 4.06
C LEU A 120 -22.79 15.45 2.74
N TYR A 121 -21.86 15.09 1.85
CA TYR A 121 -22.12 14.32 0.64
C TYR A 121 -22.28 12.83 0.94
N ALA A 122 -23.34 12.50 1.70
CA ALA A 122 -23.66 11.16 2.21
C ALA A 122 -24.31 10.22 1.18
N ALA A 123 -24.40 10.63 -0.09
CA ALA A 123 -24.91 9.77 -1.15
C ALA A 123 -23.99 8.54 -1.31
N MET A 124 -24.60 7.36 -1.44
CA MET A 124 -23.88 6.14 -1.76
C MET A 124 -23.85 5.99 -3.28
N LEU A 125 -22.65 5.92 -3.85
CA LEU A 125 -22.44 5.68 -5.28
C LEU A 125 -22.07 4.21 -5.50
N PRO A 126 -22.41 3.60 -6.65
CA PRO A 126 -21.92 2.27 -6.99
C PRO A 126 -20.39 2.21 -6.90
N ALA A 127 -19.82 1.08 -6.49
CA ALA A 127 -18.37 0.93 -6.34
C ALA A 127 -17.59 0.94 -7.68
N THR A 128 -18.28 1.01 -8.82
CA THR A 128 -17.70 1.17 -10.16
C THR A 128 -18.44 2.29 -10.88
N GLY A 129 -17.70 3.23 -11.47
CA GLY A 129 -18.29 4.36 -12.18
C GLY A 129 -17.26 5.40 -12.61
N GLU A 130 -17.74 6.61 -12.85
CA GLU A 130 -16.93 7.77 -13.22
C GLU A 130 -17.39 9.00 -12.44
N LEU A 131 -16.44 9.83 -11.98
CA LEU A 131 -16.70 11.15 -11.41
C LEU A 131 -16.18 12.25 -12.34
N GLN A 132 -16.97 13.30 -12.53
CA GLN A 132 -16.51 14.53 -13.17
C GLN A 132 -15.91 15.47 -12.09
N LEU A 133 -14.59 15.67 -12.11
CA LEU A 133 -13.88 16.49 -11.10
C LEU A 133 -13.74 17.96 -11.53
N SER A 134 -13.71 18.22 -12.83
CA SER A 134 -13.73 19.55 -13.45
C SER A 134 -14.32 19.42 -14.85
N PRO A 135 -14.62 20.48 -15.62
CA PRO A 135 -15.13 20.35 -16.98
C PRO A 135 -14.26 19.49 -17.92
N THR A 136 -12.96 19.37 -17.63
CA THR A 136 -11.99 18.64 -18.46
C THR A 136 -11.46 17.36 -17.81
N ARG A 137 -11.74 17.13 -16.51
CA ARG A 137 -11.17 16.01 -15.76
C ARG A 137 -12.23 15.04 -15.30
N LYS A 138 -12.09 13.79 -15.73
CA LYS A 138 -12.88 12.64 -15.32
C LYS A 138 -12.03 11.66 -14.52
N PHE A 139 -12.64 10.99 -13.55
CA PHE A 139 -12.02 9.98 -12.73
C PHE A 139 -12.85 8.71 -12.78
N ALA A 140 -12.41 7.75 -13.60
CA ALA A 140 -13.00 6.42 -13.66
C ALA A 140 -12.46 5.55 -12.51
N TYR A 141 -13.34 4.79 -11.86
CA TYR A 141 -12.98 3.97 -10.70
C TYR A 141 -13.71 2.62 -10.72
N ARG A 142 -13.04 1.62 -10.13
CA ARG A 142 -13.57 0.29 -9.86
C ARG A 142 -13.00 -0.18 -8.52
N LEU A 143 -13.72 0.11 -7.44
CA LEU A 143 -13.30 -0.16 -6.06
C LEU A 143 -13.65 -1.56 -5.59
N ALA A 144 -14.71 -2.14 -6.14
CA ALA A 144 -15.14 -3.51 -5.85
C ALA A 144 -15.72 -4.17 -7.10
N THR A 145 -15.67 -5.50 -7.13
CA THR A 145 -16.26 -6.32 -8.20
C THR A 145 -17.71 -6.69 -7.93
N ASN A 146 -18.16 -6.61 -6.68
CA ASN A 146 -19.54 -6.90 -6.31
C ASN A 146 -20.46 -5.76 -6.79
N PRO A 147 -21.48 -6.03 -7.63
CA PRO A 147 -22.39 -5.00 -8.14
C PRO A 147 -23.24 -4.33 -7.06
N GLN A 148 -23.40 -4.95 -5.89
CA GLN A 148 -24.12 -4.37 -4.75
C GLN A 148 -23.23 -3.53 -3.83
N ALA A 149 -21.92 -3.47 -4.10
CA ALA A 149 -21.03 -2.63 -3.32
C ALA A 149 -21.25 -1.15 -3.67
N ALA A 150 -21.30 -0.32 -2.64
CA ALA A 150 -21.40 1.11 -2.76
C ALA A 150 -20.34 1.82 -1.91
N VAL A 151 -19.98 3.04 -2.30
CA VAL A 151 -18.98 3.88 -1.65
C VAL A 151 -19.59 5.24 -1.30
N HIS A 152 -19.19 5.79 -0.16
CA HIS A 152 -19.60 7.12 0.26
C HIS A 152 -19.06 8.18 -0.72
N ALA A 153 -19.93 9.01 -1.29
CA ALA A 153 -19.57 9.97 -2.34
C ALA A 153 -18.50 10.97 -1.89
N GLY A 154 -18.61 11.50 -0.67
CA GLY A 154 -17.60 12.39 -0.11
C GLY A 154 -16.19 11.79 -0.03
N TRP A 155 -16.05 10.58 0.52
CA TRP A 155 -14.75 9.89 0.60
C TRP A 155 -14.21 9.52 -0.78
N LEU A 156 -15.09 9.12 -1.70
CA LEU A 156 -14.71 8.87 -3.09
C LEU A 156 -14.16 10.14 -3.74
N LEU A 157 -14.81 11.28 -3.54
CA LEU A 157 -14.38 12.56 -4.07
C LEU A 157 -13.01 12.98 -3.50
N GLY A 158 -12.83 12.88 -2.18
CA GLY A 158 -11.56 13.16 -1.52
C GLY A 158 -10.41 12.26 -2.00
N MET A 159 -10.70 10.98 -2.23
CA MET A 159 -9.75 10.04 -2.84
C MET A 159 -9.45 10.39 -4.30
N ALA A 160 -10.45 10.72 -5.11
CA ALA A 160 -10.30 11.05 -6.53
C ALA A 160 -9.41 12.28 -6.76
N PHE A 161 -9.48 13.29 -5.89
CA PHE A 161 -8.60 14.46 -5.95
C PHE A 161 -7.13 14.14 -5.66
N GLN A 162 -6.85 13.10 -4.86
CA GLN A 162 -5.50 12.73 -4.46
C GLN A 162 -4.89 11.60 -5.31
N ALA A 163 -5.74 10.75 -5.90
CA ALA A 163 -5.36 9.51 -6.56
C ALA A 163 -4.27 9.71 -7.63
N GLU A 164 -4.43 10.69 -8.51
CA GLU A 164 -3.47 10.95 -9.58
C GLU A 164 -2.06 11.27 -9.06
N GLY A 165 -1.97 12.13 -8.04
CA GLY A 165 -0.69 12.48 -7.42
C GLY A 165 -0.06 11.31 -6.68
N ILE A 166 -0.88 10.52 -5.98
CA ILE A 166 -0.43 9.31 -5.27
C ILE A 166 0.10 8.28 -6.26
N LEU A 167 -0.67 7.97 -7.32
CA LEU A 167 -0.29 7.02 -8.35
C LEU A 167 1.01 7.42 -9.05
N HIS A 168 1.16 8.70 -9.41
CA HIS A 168 2.40 9.17 -10.04
C HIS A 168 3.65 8.95 -9.16
N LYS A 169 3.55 9.20 -7.84
CA LYS A 169 4.66 8.93 -6.90
C LYS A 169 4.84 7.44 -6.65
N LEU A 170 3.76 6.68 -6.57
CA LEU A 170 3.79 5.23 -6.40
C LEU A 170 4.50 4.56 -7.57
N ASP A 171 4.17 4.93 -8.80
CA ASP A 171 4.83 4.46 -10.02
C ASP A 171 6.32 4.79 -10.03
N SER A 172 6.68 6.01 -9.59
CA SER A 172 8.07 6.42 -9.42
C SER A 172 8.82 5.54 -8.43
N CYS A 173 8.21 5.19 -7.29
CA CYS A 173 8.78 4.27 -6.30
C CYS A 173 8.88 2.84 -6.86
N TYR A 174 7.85 2.38 -7.56
CA TYR A 174 7.81 1.05 -8.17
C TYR A 174 8.92 0.87 -9.21
N ARG A 175 9.18 1.89 -10.04
CA ARG A 175 10.30 1.89 -10.99
C ARG A 175 11.68 1.85 -10.31
N ARG A 176 11.80 2.30 -9.06
CA ARG A 176 13.02 2.20 -8.24
C ARG A 176 13.15 0.88 -7.47
N GLY A 177 12.26 -0.08 -7.71
CA GLY A 177 12.31 -1.40 -7.08
C GLY A 177 11.60 -1.49 -5.72
N THR A 178 10.91 -0.43 -5.27
CA THR A 178 10.06 -0.53 -4.08
C THR A 178 8.80 -1.32 -4.41
N ARG A 179 8.54 -2.38 -3.64
CA ARG A 179 7.34 -3.23 -3.77
C ARG A 179 6.48 -3.22 -2.51
N ASP A 180 7.06 -2.83 -1.37
CA ASP A 180 6.39 -2.82 -0.09
C ASP A 180 5.75 -1.46 0.17
N VAL A 181 4.42 -1.45 0.19
CA VAL A 181 3.60 -0.24 0.28
C VAL A 181 2.64 -0.37 1.44
N LEU A 182 2.73 0.56 2.38
CA LEU A 182 1.76 0.74 3.45
C LEU A 182 0.90 1.97 3.14
N ILE A 183 -0.41 1.86 3.34
CA ILE A 183 -1.32 2.99 3.26
C ILE A 183 -1.90 3.18 4.67
N MET A 184 -1.83 4.41 5.17
CA MET A 184 -2.40 4.73 6.48
C MET A 184 -3.16 6.06 6.44
N GLY A 185 -4.13 6.17 7.33
CA GLY A 185 -4.79 7.42 7.66
C GLY A 185 -5.29 7.35 9.10
N HIS A 186 -5.42 8.50 9.74
CA HIS A 186 -6.02 8.61 11.07
C HIS A 186 -6.94 9.82 11.07
N SER A 187 -8.18 9.64 11.54
CA SER A 187 -9.13 10.74 11.67
C SER A 187 -8.67 11.69 12.78
N GLN A 188 -8.83 13.00 12.62
CA GLN A 188 -8.25 14.00 13.53
C GLN A 188 -9.03 14.17 14.86
N VAL A 189 -9.83 13.18 15.27
CA VAL A 189 -10.77 13.29 16.40
C VAL A 189 -10.12 13.06 17.77
N TRP A 190 -8.89 12.52 17.86
CA TRP A 190 -8.23 12.20 19.14
C TRP A 190 -7.16 13.21 19.57
N GLY A 191 -7.41 14.50 19.34
CA GLY A 191 -6.51 15.59 19.73
C GLY A 191 -7.13 16.64 20.65
N ARG A 192 -8.35 16.43 21.16
CA ARG A 192 -8.91 17.30 22.20
C ARG A 192 -8.39 16.87 23.56
N ARG A 193 -7.25 17.42 23.97
CA ARG A 193 -7.01 17.63 25.41
C ARG A 193 -8.06 18.64 25.85
N TYR A 194 -9.04 18.20 26.65
CA TYR A 194 -9.79 19.09 27.51
C TYR A 194 -8.77 19.76 28.44
N ASN A 195 -8.44 21.02 28.18
CA ASN A 195 -7.82 21.85 29.19
C ASN A 195 -8.93 22.17 30.20
N ARG A 196 -9.02 21.41 31.29
CA ARG A 196 -9.68 21.89 32.50
C ARG A 196 -8.69 22.86 33.16
N SER A 197 -8.83 24.14 32.82
CA SER A 197 -8.45 25.24 33.72
C SER A 197 -9.63 25.52 34.63
#